data_AF-A0A7Y0EJ05-F1
#
_entry.id   AF-A0A7Y0EJ05-F1
#
_cell.length_a   1.000
_cell.length_b   1.000
_cell.length_c   1.000
_cell.angle_alpha   90.00
_cell.angle_beta   90.00
_cell.angle_gamma   90.00
#
_symmetry.space_group_name_H-M   'P 1'
#
loop_
_entity.id
_entity.type
_entity.pdbx_description
1 polymer ?
#
loop_
_entity_poly.entity_id
_entity_poly.type
_entity_poly.pdbx_seq_one_letter_code
_entity_poly.pdbx_strand_id
1 'polypeptide(L)'
;MKPQEIKLNRQFLALQKEIEDFWFTDGNDNISEFSDKVAREKYFEIQDIAASIEKLCKSEEFTVKKCNELSNRFKDTVINFQEYLYNPETKEGFKKDLFEGVAEKSKKIIDEIKKVQALAYYNNMQKLANQIDCRTWQTVGRITYILNTVVDEVMNPYKVAINEEINKVEKILKNKHDEIESAKNIEEISKTQTKKIFDYKEMDKLIKLNGFEPIRQTGDHKIYSNVNGKSIPVPQHVLGKGLSVKIQKQILLTN
;
A
#
# COMPACT_ATOMS: atom_id res chain seq x y z
N MET A 1 57.09 17.12 19.48
CA MET A 1 55.95 17.70 18.75
C MET A 1 56.08 19.21 18.82
N LYS A 2 56.05 19.93 17.70
CA LYS A 2 56.24 21.41 17.70
C LYS A 2 55.06 22.09 18.43
N PRO A 3 55.22 23.26 19.09
CA PRO A 3 54.12 23.91 19.82
C PRO A 3 52.84 24.12 18.97
N GLN A 4 53.02 24.47 17.69
CA GLN A 4 51.92 24.64 16.74
C GLN A 4 51.24 23.32 16.34
N GLU A 5 52.01 22.23 16.24
CA GLU A 5 51.50 20.88 15.97
C GLU A 5 50.61 20.39 17.12
N ILE A 6 51.02 20.65 18.37
CA ILE A 6 50.23 20.36 19.57
C ILE A 6 48.93 21.18 19.56
N LYS A 7 49.01 22.46 19.22
CA LYS A 7 47.83 23.36 19.14
C LYS A 7 46.80 22.84 18.13
N LEU A 8 47.23 22.52 16.90
CA LEU A 8 46.35 22.00 15.86
C LEU A 8 45.74 20.65 16.24
N ASN A 9 46.52 19.74 16.82
CA ASN A 9 45.99 18.46 17.29
C ASN A 9 44.95 18.63 18.40
N ARG A 10 45.16 19.55 19.34
CA ARG A 10 44.14 19.87 20.38
C ARG A 10 42.87 20.44 19.78
N GLN A 11 42.98 21.34 18.81
CA GLN A 11 41.82 21.90 18.11
C GLN A 11 41.05 20.81 17.37
N PHE A 12 41.76 19.92 16.65
CA PHE A 12 41.14 18.77 15.99
C PHE A 12 40.41 17.86 17.00
N LEU A 13 41.05 17.50 18.12
CA LEU A 13 40.42 16.66 19.15
C LEU A 13 39.16 17.29 19.74
N ALA A 14 39.15 18.61 19.93
CA ALA A 14 37.97 19.33 20.40
C ALA A 14 36.82 19.27 19.39
N LEU A 15 37.10 19.56 18.11
CA LEU A 15 36.10 19.47 17.03
C LEU A 15 35.60 18.04 16.81
N GLN A 16 36.50 17.05 16.90
CA GLN A 16 36.12 15.63 16.79
C GLN A 16 35.18 15.24 17.93
N LYS A 17 35.46 15.68 19.16
CA LYS A 17 34.57 15.43 20.28
C LYS A 17 33.23 16.14 20.09
N GLU A 18 33.23 17.38 19.61
CA GLU A 18 32.02 18.15 19.38
C GLU A 18 31.07 17.47 18.36
N ILE A 19 31.61 16.94 17.26
CA ILE A 19 30.79 16.21 16.27
C ILE A 19 30.29 14.86 16.82
N GLU A 20 31.12 14.15 17.60
CA GLU A 20 30.71 12.92 18.25
C GLU A 20 29.60 13.18 19.27
N ASP A 21 29.78 14.14 20.17
CA ASP A 21 28.80 14.54 21.17
C ASP A 21 27.47 14.94 20.50
N PHE A 22 27.51 15.71 19.42
CA PHE A 22 26.31 16.05 18.65
C PHE A 22 25.56 14.80 18.17
N TRP A 23 26.24 13.84 17.54
CA TRP A 23 25.57 12.65 17.01
C TRP A 23 25.18 11.62 18.08
N PHE A 24 25.78 11.67 19.27
CA PHE A 24 25.36 10.88 20.42
C PHE A 24 24.18 11.49 21.20
N THR A 25 23.88 12.77 21.00
CA THR A 25 22.73 13.45 21.62
C THR A 25 21.77 14.00 20.55
N ASP A 26 21.87 15.28 20.25
CA ASP A 26 20.88 16.05 19.48
C ASP A 26 20.69 15.45 18.08
N GLY A 27 21.77 14.99 17.45
CA GLY A 27 21.76 14.40 16.13
C GLY A 27 20.93 13.12 16.07
N ASN A 28 20.98 12.30 17.13
CA ASN A 28 20.19 11.07 17.25
C ASN A 28 18.69 11.36 17.41
N ASP A 29 18.35 12.35 18.24
CA ASP A 29 16.96 12.75 18.46
C ASP A 29 16.38 13.37 17.18
N ASN A 30 17.12 14.28 16.56
CA ASN A 30 16.71 14.95 15.34
C ASN A 30 16.51 13.98 14.16
N ILE A 31 17.38 12.97 13.99
CA ILE A 31 17.18 11.97 12.94
C ILE A 31 16.00 11.07 13.24
N SER A 32 15.77 10.72 14.51
CA SER A 32 14.62 9.92 14.93
C SER A 32 13.32 10.65 14.62
N GLU A 33 13.21 11.92 15.05
CA GLU A 33 12.04 12.77 14.81
C GLU A 33 11.78 13.00 13.32
N PHE A 34 12.84 13.27 12.55
CA PHE A 34 12.73 13.44 11.10
C PHE A 34 12.23 12.16 10.43
N SER A 35 12.82 11.02 10.77
CA SER A 35 12.47 9.72 10.20
C SER A 35 11.03 9.34 10.53
N ASP A 36 10.63 9.51 11.79
CA ASP A 36 9.28 9.22 12.28
C ASP A 36 8.23 10.09 11.57
N LYS A 37 8.49 11.40 11.46
CA LYS A 37 7.59 12.34 10.79
C LYS A 37 7.32 11.91 9.35
N VAL A 38 8.39 11.69 8.58
CA VAL A 38 8.30 11.29 7.17
C VAL A 38 7.57 9.96 7.02
N ALA A 39 7.93 8.96 7.83
CA ALA A 39 7.33 7.63 7.76
C ALA A 39 5.84 7.65 8.09
N ARG A 40 5.47 8.40 9.14
CA ARG A 40 4.09 8.56 9.59
C ARG A 40 3.21 9.28 8.58
N GLU A 41 3.68 10.39 8.02
CA GLU A 41 2.94 11.13 6.98
C GLU A 41 2.63 10.21 5.79
N LYS A 42 3.63 9.46 5.32
CA LYS A 42 3.47 8.54 4.19
C LYS A 42 2.60 7.33 4.53
N TYR A 43 2.73 6.79 5.73
CA TYR A 43 1.86 5.71 6.20
C TYR A 43 0.39 6.13 6.24
N PHE A 44 0.06 7.33 6.75
CA PHE A 44 -1.32 7.82 6.77
C PHE A 44 -1.88 8.03 5.37
N GLU A 45 -1.09 8.56 4.42
CA GLU A 45 -1.51 8.66 3.02
C GLU A 45 -1.90 7.27 2.44
N ILE A 46 -1.09 6.24 2.72
CA ILE A 46 -1.35 4.86 2.28
C ILE A 46 -2.62 4.31 2.94
N GLN A 47 -2.77 4.52 4.26
CA GLN A 47 -3.91 4.05 5.03
C GLN A 47 -5.23 4.69 4.57
N ASP A 48 -5.23 5.99 4.27
CA ASP A 48 -6.41 6.71 3.78
C ASP A 48 -6.87 6.18 2.41
N ILE A 49 -5.92 5.87 1.52
CA ILE A 49 -6.23 5.27 0.22
C ILE A 49 -6.77 3.84 0.42
N ALA A 50 -6.14 3.04 1.29
CA ALA A 50 -6.61 1.68 1.61
C ALA A 50 -8.04 1.67 2.16
N ALA A 51 -8.36 2.58 3.08
CA ALA A 51 -9.71 2.76 3.62
C ALA A 51 -10.71 3.18 2.54
N SER A 52 -10.28 4.03 1.59
CA SER A 52 -11.10 4.45 0.45
C SER A 52 -11.42 3.27 -0.49
N ILE A 53 -10.45 2.40 -0.76
CA ILE A 53 -10.66 1.17 -1.54
C ILE A 53 -11.67 0.26 -0.82
N GLU A 54 -11.47 0.03 0.48
CA GLU A 54 -12.36 -0.80 1.29
C GLU A 54 -13.81 -0.29 1.25
N LYS A 55 -13.99 1.02 1.43
CA LYS A 55 -15.30 1.67 1.37
C LYS A 55 -15.95 1.52 -0.01
N LEU A 56 -15.20 1.73 -1.09
CA LEU A 56 -15.71 1.60 -2.45
C LEU A 56 -16.16 0.16 -2.75
N CYS A 57 -15.35 -0.84 -2.38
CA CYS A 57 -15.66 -2.26 -2.61
C CYS A 57 -16.93 -2.73 -1.88
N LYS A 58 -17.27 -2.10 -0.76
CA LYS A 58 -18.50 -2.36 0.02
C LYS A 58 -19.70 -1.52 -0.44
N SER A 59 -19.49 -0.49 -1.27
CA SER A 59 -20.55 0.44 -1.68
C SER A 59 -21.39 -0.07 -2.84
N GLU A 60 -22.64 0.37 -2.91
CA GLU A 60 -23.52 0.15 -4.07
C GLU A 60 -23.06 0.93 -5.31
N GLU A 61 -22.28 2.01 -5.12
CA GLU A 61 -21.70 2.83 -6.20
C GLU A 61 -20.42 2.24 -6.81
N PHE A 62 -20.11 0.98 -6.51
CA PHE A 62 -18.92 0.31 -6.99
C PHE A 62 -18.86 0.34 -8.53
N THR A 63 -17.70 0.75 -9.06
CA THR A 63 -17.37 0.57 -10.48
C THR A 63 -15.93 0.12 -10.60
N VAL A 64 -15.66 -0.76 -11.58
CA VAL A 64 -14.30 -1.26 -11.87
C VAL A 64 -13.36 -0.09 -12.18
N LYS A 65 -13.85 0.94 -12.88
CA LYS A 65 -13.06 2.15 -13.19
C LYS A 65 -12.58 2.87 -11.93
N LYS A 66 -13.49 3.24 -11.02
CA LYS A 66 -13.14 3.90 -9.75
C LYS A 66 -12.20 3.04 -8.90
N CYS A 67 -12.42 1.72 -8.89
CA CYS A 67 -11.58 0.78 -8.15
C CYS A 67 -10.15 0.77 -8.71
N ASN A 68 -9.98 0.69 -10.03
CA ASN A 68 -8.68 0.72 -10.68
C ASN A 68 -7.95 2.04 -10.45
N GLU A 69 -8.66 3.18 -10.50
CA GLU A 69 -8.08 4.49 -10.21
C GLU A 69 -7.51 4.56 -8.78
N LEU A 70 -8.27 4.09 -7.78
CA LEU A 70 -7.79 4.04 -6.39
C LEU A 70 -6.64 3.04 -6.21
N SER A 71 -6.71 1.86 -6.82
CA SER A 71 -5.64 0.85 -6.72
C SER A 71 -4.34 1.33 -7.36
N ASN A 72 -4.42 2.02 -8.51
CA ASN A 72 -3.25 2.62 -9.13
C ASN A 72 -2.65 3.71 -8.24
N ARG A 73 -3.50 4.60 -7.70
CA ARG A 73 -3.04 5.63 -6.76
C ARG A 73 -2.37 5.01 -5.52
N PHE A 74 -2.94 3.95 -4.97
CA PHE A 74 -2.34 3.22 -3.85
C PHE A 74 -0.95 2.69 -4.20
N LYS A 75 -0.83 1.99 -5.33
CA LYS A 75 0.42 1.46 -5.84
C LYS A 75 1.46 2.56 -6.06
N ASP A 76 1.07 3.64 -6.72
CA ASP A 76 1.96 4.76 -7.02
C ASP A 76 2.44 5.43 -5.71
N THR A 77 1.57 5.61 -4.72
CA THR A 77 1.97 6.14 -3.40
C THR A 77 2.97 5.22 -2.70
N VAL A 78 2.78 3.89 -2.71
CA VAL A 78 3.73 2.94 -2.12
C VAL A 78 5.07 2.97 -2.86
N ILE A 79 5.06 2.95 -4.20
CA ILE A 79 6.28 2.99 -5.02
C ILE A 79 7.03 4.30 -4.80
N ASN A 80 6.36 5.44 -4.86
CA ASN A 80 6.97 6.74 -4.65
C ASN A 80 7.64 6.84 -3.27
N PHE A 81 7.02 6.25 -2.23
CA PHE A 81 7.64 6.21 -0.91
C PHE A 81 8.89 5.33 -0.88
N GLN A 82 8.87 4.16 -1.51
CA GLN A 82 10.05 3.30 -1.63
C GLN A 82 11.18 4.00 -2.41
N GLU A 83 10.85 4.66 -3.52
CA GLU A 83 11.82 5.42 -4.32
C GLU A 83 12.43 6.57 -3.51
N TYR A 84 11.61 7.31 -2.76
CA TYR A 84 12.09 8.39 -1.90
C TYR A 84 13.10 7.91 -0.84
N LEU A 85 12.92 6.71 -0.30
CA LEU A 85 13.82 6.13 0.71
C LEU A 85 15.13 5.60 0.10
N TYR A 86 15.07 4.96 -1.07
CA TYR A 86 16.19 4.14 -1.57
C TYR A 86 16.84 4.64 -2.86
N ASN A 87 16.25 5.60 -3.59
CA ASN A 87 16.83 6.05 -4.84
C ASN A 87 18.02 7.00 -4.60
N PRO A 88 19.26 6.61 -4.95
CA PRO A 88 20.43 7.47 -4.78
C PRO A 88 20.54 8.56 -5.86
N GLU A 89 19.77 8.46 -6.95
CA GLU A 89 19.85 9.35 -8.12
C GLU A 89 18.85 10.51 -8.09
N THR A 90 17.84 10.48 -7.20
CA THR A 90 16.86 11.56 -7.09
C THR A 90 17.46 12.80 -6.40
N LYS A 91 17.25 13.96 -6.99
CA LYS A 91 17.63 15.27 -6.41
C LYS A 91 16.81 15.65 -5.18
N GLU A 92 15.77 14.89 -4.85
CA GLU A 92 14.84 15.03 -3.72
C GLU A 92 14.66 13.64 -3.14
N GLY A 93 15.28 13.35 -2.00
CA GLY A 93 15.35 12.00 -1.46
C GLY A 93 15.73 12.04 0.01
N PHE A 94 15.35 11.00 0.74
CA PHE A 94 15.45 10.94 2.20
C PHE A 94 16.83 11.36 2.73
N LYS A 95 17.90 10.89 2.08
CA LYS A 95 19.28 11.24 2.47
C LYS A 95 19.53 12.74 2.34
N LYS A 96 19.11 13.37 1.24
CA LYS A 96 19.32 14.80 1.02
C LYS A 96 18.56 15.62 2.07
N ASP A 97 17.29 15.31 2.27
CA ASP A 97 16.43 16.02 3.21
C ASP A 97 16.96 15.87 4.66
N LEU A 98 17.46 14.67 4.99
CA LEU A 98 18.15 14.42 6.25
C LEU A 98 19.42 15.29 6.40
N PHE A 99 20.25 15.36 5.36
CA PHE A 99 21.48 16.16 5.39
C PHE A 99 21.20 17.67 5.46
N GLU A 100 20.17 18.15 4.77
CA GLU A 100 19.78 19.56 4.75
C GLU A 100 19.04 19.98 6.03
N GLY A 101 18.23 19.10 6.62
CA GLY A 101 17.42 19.38 7.80
C GLY A 101 18.09 19.10 9.15
N VAL A 102 18.90 18.04 9.24
CA VAL A 102 19.46 17.55 10.52
C VAL A 102 20.98 17.74 10.61
N ALA A 103 21.70 17.55 9.51
CA ALA A 103 23.16 17.45 9.54
C ALA A 103 23.91 18.79 9.42
N GLU A 104 23.24 19.93 9.32
CA GLU A 104 23.87 21.24 9.06
C GLU A 104 24.91 21.63 10.14
N LYS A 105 24.64 21.34 11.42
CA LYS A 105 25.61 21.56 12.51
C LYS A 105 26.86 20.69 12.32
N SER A 106 26.69 19.42 11.98
CA SER A 106 27.80 18.49 11.72
C SER A 106 28.64 18.92 10.51
N LYS A 107 28.00 19.44 9.45
CA LYS A 107 28.68 19.95 8.26
C LYS A 107 29.63 21.10 8.59
N LYS A 108 29.18 22.06 9.41
CA LYS A 108 30.03 23.18 9.89
C LYS A 108 31.24 22.67 10.67
N ILE A 109 31.06 21.70 11.56
CA ILE A 109 32.17 21.13 12.34
C ILE A 109 33.17 20.38 11.42
N ILE A 110 32.68 19.62 10.44
CA ILE A 110 33.54 18.95 9.44
C ILE A 110 34.34 19.95 8.62
N ASP A 111 33.73 21.06 8.22
CA ASP A 111 34.43 22.11 7.47
C ASP A 111 35.53 22.79 8.30
N GLU A 112 35.31 22.99 9.61
CA GLU A 112 36.36 23.44 10.53
C GLU A 112 37.48 22.40 10.68
N ILE A 113 37.16 21.10 10.76
CA ILE A 113 38.17 20.03 10.78
C ILE A 113 39.03 20.06 9.50
N LYS A 114 38.42 20.25 8.33
CA LYS A 114 39.14 20.40 7.05
C LYS A 114 40.07 21.62 7.05
N LYS A 115 39.67 22.74 7.66
CA LYS A 115 40.56 23.91 7.82
C LYS A 115 41.76 23.57 8.69
N VAL A 116 41.58 22.85 9.81
CA VAL A 116 42.68 22.41 10.67
C VAL A 116 43.63 21.45 9.94
N GLN A 117 43.08 20.52 9.16
CA GLN A 117 43.84 19.62 8.28
C GLN A 117 44.68 20.41 7.27
N ALA A 118 44.07 21.37 6.57
CA ALA A 118 44.75 22.22 5.60
C ALA A 118 45.88 23.03 6.24
N LEU A 119 45.63 23.62 7.42
CA LEU A 119 46.66 24.34 8.18
C LEU A 119 47.84 23.42 8.55
N ALA A 120 47.58 22.19 9.00
CA ALA A 120 48.64 21.22 9.28
C ALA A 120 49.45 20.91 8.00
N TYR A 121 48.77 20.76 6.87
CA TYR A 121 49.41 20.51 5.58
C TYR A 121 50.33 21.68 5.15
N TYR A 122 49.82 22.92 5.16
CA TYR A 122 50.59 24.11 4.77
C TYR A 122 51.74 24.47 5.72
N ASN A 123 51.72 23.97 6.96
CA ASN A 123 52.81 24.14 7.92
C ASN A 123 53.84 22.98 7.90
N ASN A 124 53.86 22.17 6.83
CA ASN A 124 54.75 21.01 6.69
C ASN A 124 54.61 19.98 7.84
N MET A 125 53.37 19.73 8.28
CA MET A 125 53.02 18.73 9.29
C MET A 125 52.21 17.59 8.65
N GLN A 126 52.72 17.01 7.56
CA GLN A 126 52.02 15.99 6.76
C GLN A 126 51.54 14.80 7.60
N LYS A 127 52.34 14.34 8.56
CA LYS A 127 51.94 13.25 9.47
C LYS A 127 50.67 13.61 10.25
N LEU A 128 50.59 14.82 10.79
CA LEU A 128 49.40 15.29 11.51
C LEU A 128 48.22 15.46 10.55
N ALA A 129 48.42 16.06 9.38
CA ALA A 129 47.36 16.23 8.38
C ALA A 129 46.73 14.88 7.97
N ASN A 130 47.55 13.86 7.70
CA ASN A 130 47.08 12.52 7.35
C ASN A 130 46.38 11.82 8.54
N GLN A 131 46.84 12.06 9.76
CA GLN A 131 46.16 11.56 10.97
C GLN A 131 44.78 12.20 11.15
N ILE A 132 44.66 13.51 10.93
CA ILE A 132 43.38 14.22 10.96
C ILE A 132 42.43 13.65 9.91
N ASP A 133 42.90 13.49 8.67
CA ASP A 133 42.11 12.93 7.56
C ASP A 133 41.55 11.55 7.89
N CYS A 134 42.44 10.63 8.29
CA CYS A 134 42.08 9.26 8.64
C CYS A 134 41.05 9.20 9.78
N ARG A 135 41.27 9.97 10.85
CA ARG A 135 40.36 10.01 12.00
C ARG A 135 39.03 10.68 11.67
N THR A 136 39.03 11.65 10.76
CA THR A 136 37.79 12.27 10.25
C THR A 136 36.96 11.22 9.52
N TRP A 137 37.57 10.44 8.62
CA TRP A 137 36.90 9.34 7.94
C TRP A 137 36.36 8.28 8.89
N GLN A 138 37.13 7.88 9.90
CA GLN A 138 36.66 6.95 10.95
C GLN A 138 35.48 7.51 11.74
N THR A 139 35.43 8.82 11.97
CA THR A 139 34.34 9.49 12.67
C THR A 139 33.09 9.53 11.80
N VAL A 140 33.23 9.92 10.53
CA VAL A 140 32.13 9.89 9.55
C VAL A 140 31.58 8.47 9.39
N GLY A 141 32.44 7.44 9.35
CA GLY A 141 32.01 6.04 9.30
C GLY A 141 31.17 5.62 10.51
N ARG A 142 31.59 5.99 11.73
CA ARG A 142 30.82 5.73 12.96
C ARG A 142 29.48 6.48 12.97
N ILE A 143 29.48 7.75 12.57
CA ILE A 143 28.25 8.54 12.43
C ILE A 143 27.31 7.86 11.43
N THR A 144 27.81 7.46 10.27
CA THR A 144 27.01 6.81 9.22
C THR A 144 26.36 5.53 9.73
N TYR A 145 27.09 4.74 10.53
CA TYR A 145 26.54 3.57 11.19
C TYR A 145 25.37 3.93 12.13
N ILE A 146 25.56 4.92 13.01
CA ILE A 146 24.50 5.41 13.91
C ILE A 146 23.28 5.87 13.11
N LEU A 147 23.47 6.68 12.07
CA LEU A 147 22.39 7.17 11.22
C LEU A 147 21.57 6.02 10.63
N ASN A 148 22.25 5.04 10.04
CA ASN A 148 21.57 3.90 9.42
C ASN A 148 20.82 3.06 10.45
N THR A 149 21.42 2.80 11.61
CA THR A 149 20.77 2.05 12.69
C THR A 149 19.50 2.72 13.17
N VAL A 150 19.56 4.03 13.45
CA VAL A 150 18.42 4.78 13.98
C VAL A 150 17.31 4.89 12.94
N VAL A 151 17.67 5.19 11.69
CA VAL A 151 16.70 5.24 10.58
C VAL A 151 16.02 3.89 10.39
N ASP A 152 16.77 2.79 10.40
CA ASP A 152 16.19 1.46 10.23
C ASP A 152 15.28 1.09 11.42
N GLU A 153 15.68 1.39 12.65
CA GLU A 153 14.86 1.14 13.85
C GLU A 153 13.54 1.90 13.81
N VAL A 154 13.58 3.19 13.42
CA VAL A 154 12.38 4.03 13.31
C VAL A 154 11.51 3.62 12.13
N MET A 155 12.11 3.32 10.97
CA MET A 155 11.36 3.01 9.75
C MET A 155 10.78 1.60 9.73
N ASN A 156 11.38 0.62 10.42
CA ASN A 156 10.99 -0.78 10.32
C ASN A 156 9.53 -1.04 10.77
N PRO A 157 9.02 -0.48 11.88
CA PRO A 157 7.61 -0.59 12.23
C PRO A 157 6.66 -0.10 11.13
N TYR A 158 7.01 1.00 10.46
CA TYR A 158 6.21 1.53 9.34
C TYR A 158 6.29 0.64 8.11
N LYS A 159 7.47 0.07 7.79
CA LYS A 159 7.59 -0.91 6.69
C LYS A 159 6.66 -2.11 6.93
N VAL A 160 6.60 -2.61 8.17
CA VAL A 160 5.69 -3.69 8.56
C VAL A 160 4.23 -3.26 8.40
N ALA A 161 3.85 -2.10 8.96
CA ALA A 161 2.48 -1.60 8.87
C ALA A 161 2.01 -1.34 7.43
N ILE A 162 2.89 -0.82 6.56
CA ILE A 162 2.60 -0.62 5.14
C ILE A 162 2.38 -1.97 4.44
N ASN A 163 3.21 -2.98 4.72
CA ASN A 163 3.03 -4.32 4.16
C ASN A 163 1.71 -4.96 4.62
N GLU A 164 1.29 -4.73 5.86
CA GLU A 164 -0.02 -5.15 6.35
C GLU A 164 -1.16 -4.48 5.57
N GLU A 165 -1.07 -3.18 5.31
CA GLU A 165 -2.06 -2.46 4.47
C GLU A 165 -2.06 -2.97 3.02
N ILE A 166 -0.91 -3.28 2.44
CA ILE A 166 -0.81 -3.89 1.10
C ILE A 166 -1.56 -5.22 1.08
N ASN A 167 -1.26 -6.12 2.02
CA ASN A 167 -1.91 -7.43 2.13
C ASN A 167 -3.44 -7.30 2.34
N LYS A 168 -3.86 -6.30 3.13
CA LYS A 168 -5.27 -6.00 3.36
C LYS A 168 -5.96 -5.58 2.06
N VAL A 169 -5.37 -4.65 1.31
CA VAL A 169 -5.91 -4.17 0.03
C VAL A 169 -5.97 -5.31 -0.98
N GLU A 170 -4.92 -6.13 -1.10
CA GLU A 170 -4.91 -7.30 -1.99
C GLU A 170 -6.05 -8.27 -1.68
N LYS A 171 -6.28 -8.57 -0.40
CA LYS A 171 -7.39 -9.44 0.03
C LYS A 171 -8.75 -8.84 -0.31
N ILE A 172 -8.94 -7.55 -0.09
CA ILE A 172 -10.20 -6.85 -0.43
C ILE A 172 -10.47 -6.93 -1.94
N LEU A 173 -9.46 -6.62 -2.75
CA LEU A 173 -9.57 -6.63 -4.21
C LEU A 173 -9.84 -8.04 -4.73
N LYS A 174 -9.15 -9.06 -4.19
CA LYS A 174 -9.39 -10.46 -4.55
C LYS A 174 -10.80 -10.90 -4.22
N ASN A 175 -11.26 -10.67 -2.99
CA ASN A 175 -12.64 -11.00 -2.60
C ASN A 175 -13.66 -10.33 -3.52
N LYS A 176 -13.43 -9.06 -3.88
CA LYS A 176 -14.33 -8.34 -4.78
C LYS A 176 -14.31 -8.88 -6.21
N HIS A 177 -13.16 -9.34 -6.69
CA HIS A 177 -13.04 -10.01 -7.97
C HIS A 177 -13.87 -11.30 -8.00
N ASP A 178 -13.72 -12.15 -6.97
CA ASP A 178 -14.43 -13.42 -6.84
C ASP A 178 -15.96 -13.22 -6.77
N GLU A 179 -16.44 -12.19 -6.08
CA GLU A 179 -17.85 -11.78 -6.05
C GLU A 179 -18.37 -11.44 -7.47
N ILE A 180 -17.61 -10.65 -8.23
CA ILE A 180 -17.99 -10.22 -9.57
C ILE A 180 -18.00 -11.40 -10.55
N GLU A 181 -16.99 -12.28 -10.47
CA GLU A 181 -16.89 -13.46 -11.32
C GLU A 181 -18.04 -14.43 -11.06
N SER A 182 -18.34 -14.70 -9.78
CA SER A 182 -19.47 -15.54 -9.38
C SER A 182 -20.81 -14.99 -9.91
N ALA A 183 -21.02 -13.67 -9.82
CA ALA A 183 -22.22 -13.03 -10.35
C ALA A 183 -22.35 -13.16 -11.88
N LYS A 184 -21.24 -13.01 -12.62
CA LYS A 184 -21.22 -13.20 -14.08
C LYS A 184 -21.54 -14.63 -14.48
N ASN A 185 -20.96 -15.61 -13.79
CA ASN A 185 -21.20 -17.02 -14.07
C ASN A 185 -22.68 -17.39 -13.87
N ILE A 186 -23.31 -16.87 -12.81
CA ILE A 186 -24.76 -17.04 -12.58
C ILE A 186 -25.58 -16.39 -13.72
N GLU A 187 -25.21 -15.18 -14.15
CA GLU A 187 -25.88 -14.54 -15.27
C GLU A 187 -25.77 -15.33 -16.58
N GLU A 188 -24.59 -15.85 -16.89
CA GLU A 188 -24.33 -16.60 -18.12
C GLU A 188 -25.06 -17.94 -18.15
N ILE A 189 -25.05 -18.69 -17.04
CA ILE A 189 -25.86 -19.91 -16.88
C ILE A 189 -27.35 -19.58 -17.08
N SER A 190 -27.81 -18.46 -16.51
CA SER A 190 -29.21 -18.02 -16.67
C SER A 190 -29.57 -17.64 -18.11
N LYS A 191 -28.61 -17.20 -18.93
CA LYS A 191 -28.85 -16.81 -20.33
C LYS A 191 -28.77 -18.00 -21.27
N THR A 192 -27.83 -18.93 -21.06
CA THR A 192 -27.65 -20.11 -21.91
C THR A 192 -28.73 -21.18 -21.70
N GLN A 193 -29.30 -21.31 -20.51
CA GLN A 193 -30.33 -22.31 -20.23
C GLN A 193 -31.77 -21.86 -20.55
N THR A 194 -32.03 -20.56 -20.72
CA THR A 194 -33.39 -20.08 -21.04
C THR A 194 -33.71 -20.26 -22.53
N LYS A 195 -34.78 -21.00 -22.83
CA LYS A 195 -35.32 -21.18 -24.19
C LYS A 195 -36.48 -20.22 -24.44
N LYS A 196 -36.78 -19.91 -25.71
CA LYS A 196 -37.97 -19.11 -26.06
C LYS A 196 -39.23 -20.00 -25.96
N ILE A 197 -39.83 -20.07 -24.78
CA ILE A 197 -41.04 -20.85 -24.53
C ILE A 197 -42.23 -19.90 -24.44
N PHE A 198 -43.02 -19.79 -25.50
CA PHE A 198 -44.20 -18.92 -25.53
C PHE A 198 -45.50 -19.68 -25.24
N ASP A 199 -45.51 -21.00 -25.40
CA ASP A 199 -46.63 -21.85 -25.05
C ASP A 199 -46.56 -22.22 -23.56
N TYR A 200 -47.64 -21.94 -22.82
CA TYR A 200 -47.75 -22.31 -21.41
C TYR A 200 -47.68 -23.83 -21.20
N LYS A 201 -48.10 -24.65 -22.17
CA LYS A 201 -48.04 -26.10 -22.07
C LYS A 201 -46.59 -26.61 -22.06
N GLU A 202 -45.72 -25.97 -22.82
CA GLU A 202 -44.28 -26.26 -22.82
C GLU A 202 -43.63 -25.80 -21.52
N MET A 203 -44.07 -24.66 -20.96
CA MET A 203 -43.60 -24.17 -19.66
C MET A 203 -44.04 -25.11 -18.51
N ASP A 204 -45.29 -25.59 -18.56
CA ASP A 204 -45.87 -26.59 -17.65
C ASP A 204 -45.06 -27.90 -17.67
N LYS A 205 -44.59 -28.34 -18.84
CA LYS A 205 -43.70 -29.50 -18.96
C LYS A 205 -42.33 -29.21 -18.34
N LEU A 206 -41.74 -28.06 -18.65
CA LEU A 206 -40.43 -27.68 -18.14
C LEU A 206 -40.41 -27.59 -16.61
N ILE A 207 -41.40 -26.94 -16.00
CA ILE A 207 -41.48 -26.78 -14.55
C ILE A 207 -41.63 -28.14 -13.85
N LYS A 208 -42.45 -29.04 -14.39
CA LYS A 208 -42.62 -30.42 -13.87
C LYS A 208 -41.36 -31.27 -14.01
N LEU A 209 -40.66 -31.17 -15.15
CA LEU A 209 -39.38 -31.85 -15.35
C LEU A 209 -38.30 -31.42 -14.33
N ASN A 210 -38.44 -30.24 -13.73
CA ASN A 210 -37.58 -29.73 -12.68
C ASN A 210 -38.13 -30.00 -11.25
N GLY A 211 -39.00 -30.99 -11.09
CA GLY A 211 -39.45 -31.46 -9.77
C GLY A 211 -40.46 -30.55 -9.06
N PHE A 212 -41.13 -29.67 -9.80
CA PHE A 212 -42.24 -28.88 -9.27
C PHE A 212 -43.59 -29.53 -9.59
N GLU A 213 -44.45 -29.63 -8.59
CA GLU A 213 -45.80 -30.19 -8.71
C GLU A 213 -46.86 -29.09 -8.64
N PRO A 214 -47.97 -29.20 -9.40
CA PRO A 214 -49.06 -28.22 -9.35
C PRO A 214 -49.81 -28.35 -8.02
N ILE A 215 -49.92 -27.25 -7.29
CA ILE A 215 -50.62 -27.21 -5.99
C ILE A 215 -52.00 -26.56 -6.07
N ARG A 216 -52.22 -25.63 -7.01
CA ARG A 216 -53.53 -25.00 -7.24
C ARG A 216 -53.60 -24.36 -8.62
N GLN A 217 -54.81 -24.21 -9.14
CA GLN A 217 -55.09 -23.39 -10.32
C GLN A 217 -56.20 -22.40 -9.99
N THR A 218 -55.98 -21.13 -10.30
CA THR A 218 -56.94 -20.05 -10.05
C THR A 218 -57.04 -19.18 -11.29
N GLY A 219 -58.18 -19.27 -11.99
CA GLY A 219 -58.39 -18.61 -13.27
C GLY A 219 -57.30 -18.98 -14.28
N ASP A 220 -56.68 -17.95 -14.86
CA ASP A 220 -55.65 -18.08 -15.89
C ASP A 220 -54.25 -18.36 -15.32
N HIS A 221 -54.10 -18.74 -14.05
CA HIS A 221 -52.81 -19.03 -13.44
C HIS A 221 -52.79 -20.37 -12.74
N LYS A 222 -51.70 -21.12 -12.92
CA LYS A 222 -51.43 -22.38 -12.23
C LYS A 222 -50.19 -22.24 -11.38
N ILE A 223 -50.28 -22.64 -10.12
CA ILE A 223 -49.23 -22.44 -9.14
C ILE A 223 -48.56 -23.79 -8.87
N TYR A 224 -47.26 -23.79 -9.01
CA TYR A 224 -46.37 -24.92 -8.84
C TYR A 224 -45.55 -24.77 -7.57
N SER A 225 -45.26 -25.86 -6.86
CA SER A 225 -44.36 -25.86 -5.71
C SER A 225 -43.38 -27.01 -5.79
N ASN A 226 -42.16 -26.82 -5.30
CA ASN A 226 -41.19 -27.90 -5.12
C ASN A 226 -41.08 -28.31 -3.64
N VAL A 227 -40.27 -29.34 -3.37
CA VAL A 227 -39.96 -29.86 -2.03
C VAL A 227 -39.31 -28.81 -1.11
N ASN A 228 -38.66 -27.79 -1.67
CA ASN A 228 -38.06 -26.69 -0.91
C ASN A 228 -39.06 -25.57 -0.56
N GLY A 229 -40.35 -25.75 -0.85
CA GLY A 229 -41.42 -24.79 -0.53
C GLY A 229 -41.49 -23.57 -1.45
N LYS A 230 -40.70 -23.51 -2.53
CA LYS A 230 -40.72 -22.40 -3.49
C LYS A 230 -41.93 -22.54 -4.39
N SER A 231 -42.76 -21.50 -4.43
CA SER A 231 -43.98 -21.46 -5.26
C SER A 231 -43.81 -20.55 -6.48
N ILE A 232 -44.19 -21.04 -7.67
CA ILE A 232 -44.08 -20.33 -8.94
C ILE A 232 -45.45 -20.31 -9.64
N PRO A 233 -46.08 -19.14 -9.84
CA PRO A 233 -47.27 -19.01 -10.68
C PRO A 233 -46.90 -18.97 -12.17
N VAL A 234 -47.58 -19.78 -12.98
CA VAL A 234 -47.44 -19.87 -14.43
C VAL A 234 -48.80 -19.54 -15.08
N PRO A 235 -48.90 -18.46 -15.88
CA PRO A 235 -50.11 -18.17 -16.64
C PRO A 235 -50.43 -19.28 -17.64
N GLN A 236 -51.70 -19.61 -17.81
CA GLN A 236 -52.22 -20.67 -18.66
C GLN A 236 -52.68 -20.14 -20.03
N HIS A 237 -51.94 -19.15 -20.54
CA HIS A 237 -52.14 -18.52 -21.84
C HIS A 237 -50.77 -18.23 -22.49
N VAL A 238 -50.77 -17.64 -23.69
CA VAL A 238 -49.52 -17.29 -24.41
C VAL A 238 -48.62 -16.42 -23.53
N LEU A 239 -47.37 -16.83 -23.33
CA LEU A 239 -46.39 -16.14 -22.49
C LEU A 239 -45.63 -15.11 -23.31
N GLY A 240 -45.58 -13.87 -22.81
CA GLY A 240 -44.69 -12.85 -23.35
C GLY A 240 -43.21 -13.20 -23.13
N LYS A 241 -42.32 -12.75 -24.03
CA LYS A 241 -40.87 -13.02 -23.97
C LYS A 241 -40.25 -12.76 -22.59
N GLY A 242 -40.58 -11.62 -21.97
CA GLY A 242 -40.05 -11.27 -20.65
C GLY A 242 -40.54 -12.19 -19.54
N LEU A 243 -41.82 -12.62 -19.60
CA LEU A 243 -42.43 -13.47 -18.59
C LEU A 243 -41.92 -14.91 -18.69
N SER A 244 -41.77 -15.42 -19.91
CA SER A 244 -41.18 -16.74 -20.19
C SER A 244 -39.78 -16.89 -19.60
N VAL A 245 -38.92 -15.86 -19.78
CA VAL A 245 -37.56 -15.86 -19.23
C VAL A 245 -37.59 -15.77 -17.70
N LYS A 246 -38.46 -14.94 -17.12
CA LYS A 246 -38.59 -14.81 -15.66
C LYS A 246 -38.97 -16.13 -15.00
N ILE A 247 -39.98 -16.83 -15.53
CA ILE A 247 -40.42 -18.13 -15.01
C ILE A 247 -39.29 -19.16 -15.11
N GLN A 248 -38.62 -19.25 -16.27
CA GLN A 248 -37.50 -20.19 -16.44
C GLN A 248 -36.34 -19.91 -15.50
N LYS A 249 -35.99 -18.65 -15.26
CA LYS A 249 -34.98 -18.30 -14.25
C LYS A 249 -35.40 -18.74 -12.85
N GLN A 250 -36.67 -18.55 -12.48
CA GLN A 250 -37.16 -19.02 -11.18
C GLN A 250 -37.12 -20.54 -11.03
N ILE A 251 -37.33 -21.30 -12.11
CA ILE A 251 -37.20 -22.75 -12.13
C ILE A 251 -35.72 -23.14 -11.96
N LEU A 252 -34.84 -22.61 -12.79
CA LEU A 252 -33.42 -23.00 -12.89
C LEU A 252 -32.56 -22.56 -11.70
N LEU A 253 -32.90 -21.45 -11.02
CA LEU A 253 -32.23 -20.99 -9.79
C LEU A 253 -32.59 -21.83 -8.54
N THR A 254 -33.15 -23.02 -8.72
CA THR A 254 -33.64 -23.88 -7.62
C THR A 254 -33.08 -25.29 -7.65
N ASN A 255 -32.28 -25.62 -8.68
CA ASN A 255 -31.40 -26.79 -8.71
C ASN A 255 -30.00 -26.36 -8.24
#